data_AF-A0A7J8VPK7-F1
#
_entry.id   AF-A0A7J8VPK7-F1
#
_cell.length_a   1.000
_cell.length_b   1.000
_cell.length_c   1.000
_cell.angle_alpha   90.00
_cell.angle_beta   90.00
_cell.angle_gamma   90.00
#
_symmetry.space_group_name_H-M   'P 1'
#
loop_
_entity.id
_entity.type
_entity.pdbx_description
1 polymer ?
#
loop_
_entity_poly.entity_id
_entity_poly.type
_entity_poly.pdbx_seq_one_letter_code
_entity_poly.pdbx_strand_id
1 'polypeptide(L)' 'MNHPDIELKIIDEISRVLRNTRGPYNKKWMEEPLTFDESDKLIYLKATAPETL' A
#
# COMPACT_ATOMS: atom_id res chain seq x y z
N MET A 1 6.83 -3.10 15.71
CA MET A 1 8.07 -2.76 14.98
C MET A 1 9.10 -3.88 15.14
N ASN A 2 8.85 -5.07 14.57
CA ASN A 2 9.75 -6.22 14.69
C ASN A 2 10.06 -6.90 13.34
N HIS A 3 9.55 -6.39 12.21
CA HIS A 3 9.64 -7.06 10.91
C HIS A 3 9.90 -6.08 9.76
N PRO A 4 11.15 -5.58 9.61
CA PRO A 4 11.52 -4.68 8.51
C PRO A 4 11.26 -5.29 7.13
N ASP A 5 11.38 -6.61 6.99
CA ASP A 5 11.02 -7.35 5.76
C ASP A 5 9.55 -7.20 5.37
N ILE A 6 8.65 -7.14 6.36
CA ILE A 6 7.21 -7.03 6.13
C ILE A 6 6.87 -5.59 5.77
N GLU A 7 7.46 -4.61 6.46
CA GLU A 7 7.31 -3.20 6.13
C GLU A 7 7.76 -2.89 4.69
N LEU A 8 8.90 -3.45 4.26
CA LEU A 8 9.38 -3.30 2.89
C LEU A 8 8.42 -3.92 1.86
N LYS A 9 7.85 -5.09 2.14
CA LYS A 9 6.85 -5.72 1.26
C LYS A 9 5.58 -4.89 1.15
N ILE A 10 5.12 -4.30 2.26
CA ILE A 10 3.95 -3.41 2.26
C ILE A 10 4.22 -2.16 1.44
N ILE A 11 5.38 -1.52 1.62
CA ILE A 11 5.75 -0.32 0.87
C ILE A 11 5.90 -0.62 -0.62
N ASP A 12 6.49 -1.78 -0.98
CA ASP A 12 6.59 -2.23 -2.38
C ASP A 12 5.21 -2.47 -2.99
N GLU A 13 4.32 -3.16 -2.28
CA GLU A 13 2.96 -3.41 -2.74
C GLU A 13 2.18 -2.12 -2.96
N ILE A 14 2.19 -1.21 -1.98
CA ILE A 14 1.52 0.10 -2.07
C ILE A 14 2.07 0.89 -3.25
N SER A 15 3.40 0.97 -3.38
CA SER A 15 4.06 1.69 -4.46
C SER A 15 3.73 1.08 -5.82
N ARG A 16 3.63 -0.26 -5.91
CA ARG A 16 3.31 -0.97 -7.14
C ARG A 16 1.86 -0.76 -7.55
N VAL A 17 0.91 -0.82 -6.61
CA VAL A 17 -0.51 -0.57 -6.88
C VAL A 17 -0.71 0.87 -7.32
N LEU A 18 -0.22 1.84 -6.54
CA LEU A 18 -0.33 3.27 -6.86
C LEU A 18 0.36 3.62 -8.18
N ARG A 19 1.49 2.98 -8.50
CA ARG A 19 2.16 3.17 -9.79
C ARG A 19 1.38 2.59 -10.95
N ASN A 20 0.70 1.46 -10.75
CA ASN A 20 -0.09 0.82 -11.79
C ASN A 20 -1.39 1.58 -12.07
N THR A 21 -2.01 2.13 -11.03
CA THR A 21 -3.29 2.84 -11.13
C THR A 21 -3.11 4.33 -11.49
N ARG A 22 -2.22 5.04 -10.79
CA ARG A 22 -2.03 6.50 -10.90
C ARG A 22 -0.79 6.92 -11.66
N GLY A 23 0.09 5.97 -11.99
CA GLY A 23 1.35 6.21 -12.67
C GLY A 23 2.51 6.52 -11.73
N PRO A 24 3.71 6.79 -12.28
CA PRO A 24 4.97 6.91 -11.53
C PRO A 24 5.11 8.20 -10.71
N TYR A 25 4.09 9.06 -10.67
CA TYR A 25 4.16 10.36 -10.03
C TYR A 25 3.67 10.29 -8.59
N ASN A 26 4.60 10.21 -7.64
CA ASN A 26 4.31 10.16 -6.20
C ASN A 26 3.44 11.34 -5.72
N LYS A 27 3.52 12.49 -6.39
CA LYS A 27 2.68 13.66 -6.08
C LYS A 27 1.19 13.34 -6.25
N LYS A 28 0.82 12.62 -7.31
CA LYS A 28 -0.56 12.16 -7.57
C LYS A 28 -1.06 11.15 -6.55
N TRP A 29 -0.15 10.50 -5.83
CA TRP A 29 -0.53 9.56 -4.78
C TRP A 29 -1.07 10.27 -3.54
N MET A 30 -0.66 11.53 -3.32
CA MET A 30 -1.10 12.36 -2.18
C MET A 30 -2.16 13.40 -2.56
N GLU A 31 -2.39 13.62 -3.86
CA GLU A 31 -3.37 14.60 -4.35
C GLU A 31 -4.82 14.14 -4.15
N GLU A 32 -5.07 12.84 -4.20
CA GLU A 32 -6.41 12.26 -4.06
C GLU A 32 -6.38 11.10 -3.06
N PRO A 33 -7.42 10.92 -2.22
CA PRO A 33 -7.51 9.75 -1.35
C PRO A 33 -7.51 8.45 -2.17
N LEU A 34 -7.01 7.37 -1.57
CA LEU A 34 -7.06 6.02 -2.16
C LEU A 34 -8.51 5.64 -2.50
N THR A 35 -8.72 5.16 -3.72
CA THR A 35 -10.04 4.66 -4.12
C THR A 35 -10.27 3.27 -3.54
N PHE A 36 -11.54 2.86 -3.41
CA PHE A 36 -11.89 1.55 -2.88
C PHE A 36 -11.21 0.39 -3.64
N ASP A 37 -11.15 0.48 -4.97
CA ASP A 37 -10.46 -0.49 -5.85
C ASP A 37 -8.95 -0.59 -5.56
N GLU A 38 -8.28 0.54 -5.33
CA GLU A 38 -6.86 0.55 -4.98
C GLU A 38 -6.63 -0.01 -3.58
N SER A 39 -7.46 0.39 -2.61
CA SER A 39 -7.37 -0.11 -1.24
C SER A 39 -7.69 -1.60 -1.13
N ASP A 40 -8.53 -2.13 -2.02
CA ASP A 40 -8.85 -3.55 -2.06
C ASP A 40 -7.64 -4.39 -2.50
N LYS A 41 -6.80 -3.86 -3.38
CA LYS A 41 -5.57 -4.50 -3.88
C LYS A 41 -4.42 -4.51 -2.85
N LEU A 42 -4.52 -3.74 -1.77
CA LEU A 42 -3.53 -3.70 -0.69
C LEU A 42 -3.74 -4.87 0.29
N ILE A 43 -3.48 -6.09 -0.19
CA ILE A 43 -3.70 -7.33 0.56
C ILE A 43 -2.68 -7.49 1.70
N TYR A 44 -1.41 -7.11 1.49
CA TYR A 44 -0.39 -7.18 2.54
C TYR A 44 -0.60 -6.17 3.66
N LEU A 45 -1.07 -4.96 3.32
CA LEU A 45 -1.44 -3.97 4.34
C LEU A 45 -2.58 -4.50 5.23
N LYS A 46 -3.58 -5.15 4.63
CA LYS A 46 -4.68 -5.81 5.36
C LYS A 46 -4.20 -7.03 6.15
N ALA A 47 -3.18 -7.75 5.67
CA ALA A 47 -2.65 -8.95 6.30
C ALA A 47 -1.66 -8.69 7.46
N THR A 48 -1.14 -7.46 7.60
CA THR A 48 -0.31 -7.04 8.76
C THR A 48 -1.13 -6.41 9.90
N ALA A 49 -2.39 -6.03 9.64
CA ALA A 49 -3.31 -5.58 10.68
C ALA A 49 -3.71 -6.63 11.77
N PRO A 50 -3.71 -7.97 11.53
CA PRO A 50 -4.20 -8.94 12.53
C PRO A 50 -3.18 -9.28 13.62
N GLU A 51 -1.97 -8.70 13.62
CA GLU A 51 -1.05 -8.82 14.78
C GLU A 51 -1.47 -7.92 15.97
N THR A 52 -2.60 -7.21 15.86
CA THR A 52 -3.21 -6.34 16.88
C THR A 52 -4.66 -6.76 17.23
N LEU A 53 -5.00 -8.06 17.11
CA LEU A 53 -6.24 -8.60 17.68
C LEU A 53 -5.95 -9.48 18.90
#